data_AF-A0A316SEA6-F1
#
_entry.id   AF-A0A316SEA6-F1
#
_cell.length_a   1.000
_cell.length_b   1.000
_cell.length_c   1.000
_cell.angle_alpha   90.00
_cell.angle_beta   90.00
_cell.angle_gamma   90.00
#
_symmetry.space_group_name_H-M   'P 1'
#
loop_
_entity.id
_entity.type
_entity.pdbx_description
1 polymer ?
#
loop_
_entity_poly.entity_id
_entity_poly.type
_entity_poly.pdbx_seq_one_letter_code
_entity_poly.pdbx_strand_id
1 'polypeptide(L)'
;MKLRNFNLEDVFGYNDLEQAKAYIGKRGYYADYIEDLDDYIENKSHIDKLYAVDEDLGLFRYVIGRSYDYNNNYNYFLPLEKVKKTEPAEKEVKYRPLRNKEELIDFICKNTNSQQVIGAVICIRKKDGGQTTVTTITAITHYYDLLSDKTIYEITLGTGKTYSLECLFGLFEIIFDDNYQWQPFGVEVKNED
;
A
#
# COMPACT_ATOMS: atom_id res chain seq x y z
N MET A 1 -4.87 6.85 22.47
CA MET A 1 -5.27 8.08 21.74
C MET A 1 -4.46 8.08 20.46
N LYS A 2 -5.08 7.87 19.29
CA LYS A 2 -4.36 7.87 18.01
C LYS A 2 -3.76 9.26 17.79
N LEU A 3 -2.46 9.32 17.51
CA LEU A 3 -1.81 10.58 17.10
C LEU A 3 -2.29 10.90 15.69
N ARG A 4 -2.90 12.08 15.50
CA ARG A 4 -3.34 12.52 14.17
C ARG A 4 -2.13 12.94 13.33
N ASN A 5 -2.15 12.61 12.04
CA ASN A 5 -1.15 12.98 11.03
C ASN A 5 -1.20 14.48 10.68
N PHE A 6 -2.01 15.27 11.38
CA PHE A 6 -2.21 16.69 11.18
C PHE A 6 -2.58 17.37 12.51
N ASN A 7 -2.49 18.70 12.58
CA ASN A 7 -3.15 19.44 13.65
C ASN A 7 -4.57 19.78 13.22
N LEU A 8 -5.52 19.73 14.15
CA LEU A 8 -6.91 20.13 13.90
C LEU A 8 -7.02 21.58 13.38
N GLU A 9 -6.14 22.47 13.85
CA GLU A 9 -6.09 23.88 13.41
C GLU A 9 -5.61 24.06 11.96
N ASP A 10 -4.98 23.05 11.38
CA ASP A 10 -4.50 23.06 10.00
C ASP A 10 -5.54 22.52 9.00
N VAL A 11 -6.65 21.95 9.50
CA VAL A 11 -7.77 21.48 8.67
C VAL A 11 -8.77 22.61 8.51
N PHE A 12 -9.05 22.96 7.26
CA PHE A 12 -10.09 23.94 6.97
C PHE A 12 -11.45 23.26 7.04
N GLY A 13 -12.25 23.68 8.03
CA GLY A 13 -13.64 23.31 8.16
C GLY A 13 -14.56 24.47 7.78
N TYR A 14 -15.82 24.39 8.19
CA TYR A 14 -16.86 25.38 7.89
C TYR A 14 -16.49 26.83 8.28
N ASN A 15 -15.62 27.04 9.27
CA ASN A 15 -15.28 28.37 9.81
C ASN A 15 -14.03 29.02 9.19
N ASP A 16 -13.27 28.31 8.34
CA ASP A 16 -11.92 28.72 7.91
C ASP A 16 -11.89 29.34 6.51
N LEU A 17 -13.01 29.91 6.08
CA LEU A 17 -13.30 30.35 4.71
C LEU A 17 -12.21 31.24 4.08
N GLU A 18 -11.83 32.31 4.78
CA GLU A 18 -10.84 33.27 4.25
C GLU A 18 -9.44 32.65 4.15
N GLN A 19 -9.13 31.69 5.03
CA GLN A 19 -7.86 30.97 4.98
C GLN A 19 -7.87 29.98 3.80
N ALA A 20 -8.97 29.25 3.60
CA ALA A 20 -9.10 28.28 2.51
C ALA A 20 -9.00 28.91 1.12
N LYS A 21 -9.46 30.16 0.93
CA LYS A 21 -9.33 30.89 -0.35
C LYS A 21 -7.87 31.01 -0.82
N ALA A 22 -6.90 31.13 0.10
CA ALA A 22 -5.48 31.16 -0.23
C ALA A 22 -4.95 29.84 -0.84
N TYR A 23 -5.71 28.75 -0.68
CA TYR A 23 -5.38 27.41 -1.15
C TYR A 23 -6.18 26.99 -2.39
N ILE A 24 -6.95 27.90 -2.99
CA ILE A 24 -7.52 27.66 -4.31
C ILE A 24 -6.38 27.37 -5.30
N GLY A 25 -6.51 26.26 -5.99
CA GLY A 25 -5.52 25.72 -6.90
C GLY A 25 -4.40 24.90 -6.25
N LYS A 26 -4.41 24.72 -4.93
CA LYS A 26 -3.47 23.85 -4.21
C LYS A 26 -4.06 22.46 -4.03
N ARG A 27 -3.18 21.46 -3.86
CA ARG A 27 -3.57 20.08 -3.59
C ARG A 27 -3.66 19.83 -2.09
N GLY A 28 -4.62 19.02 -1.69
CA GLY A 28 -4.86 18.65 -0.30
C GLY A 28 -5.63 17.35 -0.20
N TYR A 29 -5.67 16.80 1.02
CA TYR A 29 -6.61 15.75 1.39
C TYR A 29 -7.99 16.37 1.61
N TYR A 30 -9.04 15.62 1.31
CA TYR A 30 -10.42 16.07 1.48
C TYR A 30 -11.30 14.94 2.02
N ALA A 31 -12.28 15.29 2.85
CA ALA A 31 -13.21 14.34 3.45
C ALA A 31 -14.53 15.01 3.86
N ASP A 32 -15.57 14.19 4.01
CA ASP A 32 -16.85 14.63 4.57
C ASP A 32 -16.82 14.67 6.10
N TYR A 33 -15.94 13.88 6.71
CA TYR A 33 -15.71 13.80 8.15
C TYR A 33 -14.23 14.01 8.47
N ILE A 34 -13.93 14.76 9.53
CA ILE A 34 -12.55 15.09 9.92
C ILE A 34 -11.79 13.85 10.40
N GLU A 35 -12.51 12.85 10.90
CA GLU A 35 -11.98 11.57 11.36
C GLU A 35 -11.37 10.74 10.22
N ASP A 36 -11.88 10.87 9.00
CA ASP A 36 -11.44 10.08 7.84
C ASP A 36 -10.10 10.58 7.27
N LEU A 37 -9.69 11.81 7.61
CA LEU A 37 -8.48 12.42 7.06
C LEU A 37 -7.22 11.64 7.45
N ASP A 38 -7.16 11.07 8.66
CA ASP A 38 -6.00 10.27 9.08
C ASP A 38 -5.85 9.02 8.20
N ASP A 39 -6.95 8.29 8.00
CA ASP A 39 -6.98 7.08 7.16
C ASP A 39 -6.66 7.42 5.69
N TYR A 40 -7.12 8.57 5.18
CA TYR A 40 -6.81 9.01 3.82
C TYR A 40 -5.35 9.42 3.66
N ILE A 41 -4.75 10.07 4.65
CA ILE A 41 -3.32 10.39 4.69
C ILE A 41 -2.49 9.10 4.67
N GLU A 42 -2.83 8.12 5.51
CA GLU A 42 -2.12 6.84 5.60
C GLU A 42 -2.17 6.04 4.29
N ASN A 43 -3.33 6.06 3.62
CA ASN A 43 -3.57 5.34 2.38
C ASN A 43 -3.23 6.14 1.12
N LYS A 44 -2.80 7.40 1.25
CA LYS A 44 -2.52 8.33 0.14
C LYS A 44 -3.67 8.42 -0.86
N SER A 45 -4.90 8.40 -0.37
CA SER A 45 -6.13 8.46 -1.16
C SER A 45 -6.82 9.82 -0.95
N HIS A 46 -7.81 10.14 -1.79
CA HIS A 46 -8.60 11.38 -1.64
C HIS A 46 -7.72 12.65 -1.61
N ILE A 47 -6.79 12.74 -2.57
CA ILE A 47 -5.91 13.88 -2.77
C ILE A 47 -6.24 14.54 -4.10
N ASP A 48 -6.72 15.77 -4.07
CA ASP A 48 -6.95 16.53 -5.30
C ASP A 48 -6.83 18.04 -5.06
N LYS A 49 -7.05 18.81 -6.12
CA LYS A 49 -6.96 20.26 -6.15
C LYS A 49 -8.24 20.89 -5.62
N LEU A 50 -8.10 21.87 -4.72
CA LEU A 50 -9.21 22.74 -4.33
C LEU A 50 -9.48 23.73 -5.46
N TYR A 51 -10.68 23.69 -6.06
CA TYR A 51 -11.04 24.58 -7.17
C TYR A 51 -11.78 25.82 -6.71
N ALA A 52 -12.73 25.63 -5.79
CA ALA A 52 -13.57 26.68 -5.28
C ALA A 52 -14.08 26.31 -3.89
N VAL A 53 -14.65 27.30 -3.21
CA VAL A 53 -15.44 27.10 -2.00
C VAL A 53 -16.84 27.59 -2.33
N ASP A 54 -17.82 26.71 -2.20
CA ASP A 54 -19.21 26.99 -2.50
C ASP A 54 -20.03 27.07 -1.21
N GLU A 55 -21.05 27.91 -1.21
CA GLU A 55 -22.01 28.05 -0.12
C GLU A 55 -23.36 27.53 -0.61
N ASP A 56 -23.72 26.31 -0.19
CA ASP A 56 -25.00 25.71 -0.53
C ASP A 56 -25.87 25.54 0.72
N LEU A 57 -27.04 26.17 0.73
CA LEU A 57 -28.06 26.05 1.79
C LEU A 57 -27.54 26.27 3.23
N GLY A 58 -26.61 27.21 3.42
CA GLY A 58 -26.02 27.50 4.73
C GLY A 58 -25.01 26.45 5.20
N LEU A 59 -24.55 25.58 4.30
CA LEU A 59 -23.44 24.65 4.48
C LEU A 59 -22.34 24.99 3.46
N PHE A 60 -21.19 25.44 3.96
CA PHE A 60 -20.03 25.65 3.10
C PHE A 60 -19.42 24.32 2.70
N ARG A 61 -19.13 24.17 1.41
CA ARG A 61 -18.51 22.96 0.86
C ARG A 61 -17.32 23.30 -0.03
N TYR A 62 -16.26 22.54 0.14
CA TYR A 62 -15.07 22.60 -0.70
C TYR A 62 -15.32 21.86 -2.00
N VAL A 63 -15.14 22.55 -3.12
CA VAL A 63 -15.29 21.98 -4.45
C VAL A 63 -13.96 21.37 -4.87
N ILE A 64 -13.92 20.05 -4.89
CA ILE A 64 -12.74 19.24 -5.20
C ILE A 64 -13.06 18.37 -6.42
N GLY A 65 -12.18 18.33 -7.41
CA GLY A 65 -12.54 17.81 -8.74
C GLY A 65 -11.55 16.84 -9.36
N ARG A 66 -12.04 15.65 -9.73
CA ARG A 66 -11.44 14.74 -10.73
C ARG A 66 -11.93 15.14 -12.13
N SER A 67 -11.15 15.97 -12.83
CA SER A 67 -11.46 16.54 -14.16
C SER A 67 -12.65 17.51 -14.20
N TYR A 68 -12.63 18.42 -15.19
CA TYR A 68 -13.46 19.63 -15.31
C TYR A 68 -15.00 19.41 -15.27
N ASP A 69 -15.49 18.17 -15.30
CA ASP A 69 -16.91 17.83 -15.49
C ASP A 69 -17.61 17.19 -14.27
N TYR A 70 -16.89 16.88 -13.17
CA TYR A 70 -17.50 16.35 -11.94
C TYR A 70 -16.90 17.01 -10.69
N ASN A 71 -17.65 17.97 -10.15
CA ASN A 71 -17.36 18.64 -8.89
C ASN A 71 -17.94 17.83 -7.73
N ASN A 72 -17.06 17.30 -6.88
CA ASN A 72 -17.48 16.71 -5.61
C ASN A 72 -17.32 17.76 -4.51
N ASN A 73 -18.33 17.81 -3.63
CA ASN A 73 -18.41 18.77 -2.55
C ASN A 73 -18.08 18.08 -1.22
N TYR A 74 -17.12 18.62 -0.47
CA TYR A 74 -16.64 18.05 0.80
C TYR A 74 -16.65 19.06 1.94
N ASN A 75 -16.75 18.60 3.18
CA ASN A 75 -16.83 19.47 4.36
C ASN A 75 -15.46 19.90 4.91
N TYR A 76 -14.40 19.13 4.64
CA TYR A 76 -13.07 19.38 5.17
C TYR A 76 -12.01 19.32 4.09
N PHE A 77 -11.03 20.23 4.19
CA PHE A 77 -9.85 20.26 3.33
C PHE A 77 -8.59 20.46 4.15
N LEU A 78 -7.58 19.62 3.93
CA LEU A 78 -6.26 19.73 4.57
C LEU A 78 -5.19 19.91 3.49
N PRO A 79 -4.54 21.09 3.40
CA PRO A 79 -3.46 21.30 2.46
C PRO A 79 -2.31 20.31 2.65
N LEU A 80 -1.74 19.80 1.54
CA LEU A 80 -0.63 18.84 1.62
C LEU A 80 0.58 19.39 2.39
N GLU A 81 0.85 20.69 2.30
CA GLU A 81 1.96 21.34 3.00
C GLU A 81 1.76 21.43 4.52
N LYS A 82 0.53 21.22 4.99
CA LYS A 82 0.14 21.23 6.40
C LYS A 82 0.01 19.84 7.01
N VAL A 83 0.11 18.79 6.20
CA VAL A 83 0.20 17.42 6.70
C VAL A 83 1.51 17.31 7.47
N LYS A 84 1.45 16.90 8.74
CA LYS A 84 2.68 16.65 9.49
C LYS A 84 3.45 15.60 8.71
N LYS A 85 4.76 15.81 8.55
CA LYS A 85 5.66 14.70 8.19
C LYS A 85 5.66 13.75 9.38
N THR A 86 4.61 12.94 9.51
CA THR A 86 4.71 11.73 10.30
C THR A 86 5.69 10.87 9.53
N GLU A 87 6.89 10.69 10.14
CA GLU A 87 7.64 9.46 9.87
C GLU A 87 6.62 8.33 9.94
N PRO A 88 6.60 7.42 8.95
CA PRO A 88 5.55 6.42 8.85
C PRO A 88 5.44 5.75 10.22
N ALA A 89 4.30 5.93 10.89
CA ALA A 89 3.97 5.18 12.08
C ALA A 89 4.30 3.73 11.73
N GLU A 90 5.20 3.10 12.48
CA GLU A 90 5.68 1.76 12.21
C GLU A 90 4.46 0.89 11.91
N LYS A 91 4.23 0.60 10.62
CA LYS A 91 3.16 -0.30 10.22
C LYS A 91 3.50 -1.57 10.97
N GLU A 92 2.59 -2.08 11.80
CA GLU A 92 2.69 -3.45 12.26
C GLU A 92 3.00 -4.29 11.02
N VAL A 93 4.23 -4.82 10.96
CA VAL A 93 4.76 -5.48 9.78
C VAL A 93 4.06 -6.82 9.72
N LYS A 94 2.83 -6.82 9.19
CA LYS A 94 1.99 -8.03 9.15
C LYS A 94 2.66 -9.13 8.35
N TYR A 95 3.45 -8.79 7.34
CA TYR A 95 4.19 -9.75 6.53
C TYR A 95 5.63 -9.34 6.33
N ARG A 96 6.52 -10.33 6.25
CA ARG A 96 7.94 -10.15 5.90
C ARG A 96 8.36 -11.07 4.75
N PRO A 97 9.47 -10.78 4.06
CA PRO A 97 10.07 -11.72 3.14
C PRO A 97 10.40 -13.07 3.80
N LEU A 98 10.37 -14.12 2.98
CA LEU A 98 10.92 -15.43 3.32
C LEU A 98 12.45 -15.29 3.52
N ARG A 99 13.00 -15.95 4.53
CA ARG A 99 14.42 -15.81 4.93
C ARG A 99 15.30 -16.98 4.51
N ASN A 100 14.72 -18.18 4.36
CA ASN A 100 15.48 -19.40 4.13
C ASN A 100 14.68 -20.40 3.29
N LYS A 101 15.35 -21.50 2.97
CA LYS A 101 14.80 -22.60 2.18
C LYS A 101 13.62 -23.27 2.89
N GLU A 102 13.68 -23.42 4.20
CA GLU A 102 12.64 -24.08 5.00
C GLU A 102 11.33 -23.30 4.94
N GLU A 103 11.39 -21.97 5.13
CA GLU A 103 10.24 -21.08 4.99
C GLU A 103 9.67 -21.13 3.57
N LEU A 104 10.54 -21.16 2.54
CA LEU A 104 10.09 -21.28 1.15
C LEU A 104 9.38 -22.61 0.89
N ILE A 105 9.93 -23.72 1.39
CA ILE A 105 9.32 -25.05 1.28
C ILE A 105 7.96 -25.04 1.95
N ASP A 106 7.88 -24.56 3.19
CA ASP A 106 6.63 -24.48 3.92
C ASP A 106 5.60 -23.59 3.20
N PHE A 107 6.04 -22.44 2.70
CA PHE A 107 5.19 -21.48 2.01
C PHE A 107 4.60 -22.04 0.72
N ILE A 108 5.37 -22.79 -0.06
CA ILE A 108 4.89 -23.34 -1.35
C ILE A 108 4.17 -24.68 -1.11
N CYS A 109 4.77 -25.62 -0.40
CA CYS A 109 4.28 -26.99 -0.30
C CYS A 109 2.99 -27.10 0.53
N LYS A 110 2.85 -26.35 1.63
CA LYS A 110 1.60 -26.34 2.42
C LYS A 110 0.41 -25.82 1.62
N ASN A 111 0.68 -24.95 0.66
CA ASN A 111 -0.34 -24.21 -0.05
C ASN A 111 -0.63 -24.76 -1.46
N THR A 112 0.24 -25.60 -2.04
CA THR A 112 0.07 -26.14 -3.41
C THR A 112 -0.21 -27.65 -3.45
N ASN A 113 -0.34 -28.32 -2.30
CA ASN A 113 -0.32 -29.79 -2.16
C ASN A 113 0.90 -30.47 -2.83
N SER A 114 1.91 -29.70 -3.21
CA SER A 114 3.14 -30.21 -3.79
C SER A 114 4.07 -30.72 -2.70
N GLN A 115 4.75 -31.83 -2.93
CA GLN A 115 5.83 -32.30 -2.06
C GLN A 115 7.17 -31.60 -2.34
N GLN A 116 7.26 -30.82 -3.42
CA GLN A 116 8.48 -30.17 -3.87
C GLN A 116 8.21 -28.74 -4.33
N VAL A 117 9.16 -27.84 -4.06
CA VAL A 117 9.08 -26.45 -4.51
C VAL A 117 9.41 -26.34 -6.00
N ILE A 118 10.43 -27.07 -6.47
CA ILE A 118 10.75 -27.13 -7.90
C ILE A 118 9.65 -27.91 -8.62
N GLY A 119 9.16 -27.35 -9.72
CA GLY A 119 8.00 -27.87 -10.45
C GLY A 119 6.66 -27.35 -9.93
N ALA A 120 6.62 -26.64 -8.80
CA ALA A 120 5.39 -26.05 -8.30
C ALA A 120 4.87 -24.98 -9.29
N VAL A 121 3.60 -25.11 -9.66
CA VAL A 121 2.89 -24.10 -10.45
C VAL A 121 2.33 -23.07 -9.47
N ILE A 122 2.66 -21.81 -9.71
CA ILE A 122 2.25 -20.67 -8.89
C ILE A 122 1.58 -19.62 -9.77
N CYS A 123 0.65 -18.88 -9.17
CA CYS A 123 0.01 -17.74 -9.79
C CYS A 123 0.44 -16.48 -9.04
N ILE A 124 1.15 -15.58 -9.73
CA ILE A 124 1.69 -14.35 -9.15
C ILE A 124 1.08 -13.13 -9.83
N ARG A 125 0.96 -12.03 -9.08
CA ARG A 125 0.50 -10.73 -9.59
C ARG A 125 1.54 -9.68 -9.28
N LYS A 126 1.94 -8.89 -10.28
CA LYS A 126 2.82 -7.73 -10.05
C LYS A 126 2.03 -6.68 -9.26
N LYS A 127 2.58 -6.24 -8.13
CA LYS A 127 1.96 -5.20 -7.28
C LYS A 127 1.73 -3.89 -8.04
N ASP A 128 2.71 -3.54 -8.87
CA ASP A 128 2.64 -2.41 -9.79
C ASP A 128 1.97 -2.83 -11.11
N GLY A 129 0.78 -2.29 -11.38
CA GLY A 129 0.02 -2.53 -12.60
C GLY A 129 -0.89 -3.77 -12.61
N GLY A 130 -0.81 -4.64 -11.58
CA GLY A 130 -1.77 -5.73 -11.37
C GLY A 130 -1.71 -6.88 -12.38
N GLN A 131 -0.66 -6.96 -13.21
CA GLN A 131 -0.51 -8.02 -14.20
C GLN A 131 -0.32 -9.38 -13.52
N THR A 132 -1.21 -10.32 -13.85
CA THR A 132 -1.16 -11.70 -13.35
C THR A 132 -0.39 -12.62 -14.30
N THR A 133 0.36 -13.56 -13.75
CA THR A 133 1.12 -14.56 -14.48
C THR A 133 1.07 -15.89 -13.76
N VAL A 134 0.68 -16.95 -14.48
CA VAL A 134 0.84 -18.33 -14.02
C VAL A 134 2.19 -18.83 -14.52
N THR A 135 3.03 -19.33 -13.62
CA THR A 135 4.38 -19.78 -13.93
C THR A 135 4.77 -20.94 -13.04
N THR A 136 5.84 -21.65 -13.41
CA THR A 136 6.42 -22.73 -12.61
C THR A 136 7.69 -22.25 -11.93
N ILE A 137 8.02 -22.76 -10.75
CA ILE A 137 9.35 -22.62 -10.15
C ILE A 137 10.28 -23.67 -10.77
N THR A 138 11.35 -23.25 -11.44
CA THR A 138 12.25 -24.15 -12.18
C THR A 138 13.57 -24.41 -11.47
N ALA A 139 14.03 -23.50 -10.61
CA ALA A 139 15.25 -23.68 -9.83
C ALA A 139 15.20 -22.88 -8.53
N ILE A 140 15.99 -23.35 -7.56
CA ILE A 140 16.33 -22.61 -6.33
C ILE A 140 17.85 -22.56 -6.26
N THR A 141 18.41 -21.36 -6.27
CA THR A 141 19.84 -21.13 -6.08
C THR A 141 20.06 -20.47 -4.73
N HIS A 142 21.22 -20.73 -4.15
CA HIS A 142 21.67 -20.02 -2.97
C HIS A 142 23.16 -19.71 -3.09
N TYR A 143 23.56 -18.58 -2.55
CA TYR A 143 24.95 -18.18 -2.47
C TYR A 143 25.16 -17.36 -1.20
N TYR A 144 26.41 -17.32 -0.75
CA TYR A 144 26.80 -16.51 0.38
C TYR A 144 27.15 -15.10 -0.10
N ASP A 145 26.44 -14.09 0.37
CA ASP A 145 26.77 -12.70 0.12
C ASP A 145 27.73 -12.18 1.20
N LEU A 146 28.96 -11.89 0.79
CA LEU A 146 30.03 -11.40 1.66
C LEU A 146 29.76 -9.99 2.20
N LEU A 147 28.92 -9.18 1.53
CA LEU A 147 28.63 -7.81 1.97
C LEU A 147 27.58 -7.78 3.07
N SER A 148 26.55 -8.62 2.96
CA SER A 148 25.48 -8.69 3.95
C SER A 148 25.71 -9.77 5.02
N ASP A 149 26.77 -10.58 4.89
CA ASP A 149 27.11 -11.71 5.75
C ASP A 149 25.95 -12.71 5.89
N LYS A 150 25.26 -12.96 4.78
CA LYS A 150 24.02 -13.76 4.74
C LYS A 150 23.99 -14.68 3.51
N THR A 151 23.36 -15.83 3.68
CA THR A 151 22.97 -16.67 2.55
C THR A 151 21.74 -16.06 1.87
N ILE A 152 21.88 -15.72 0.60
CA ILE A 152 20.78 -15.26 -0.24
C ILE A 152 20.20 -16.46 -0.97
N TYR A 153 18.87 -16.52 -1.01
CA TYR A 153 18.12 -17.52 -1.77
C TYR A 153 17.40 -16.83 -2.92
N GLU A 154 17.47 -17.46 -4.09
CA GLU A 154 16.79 -17.00 -5.29
C GLU A 154 16.00 -18.12 -5.95
N ILE A 155 14.92 -17.73 -6.63
CA ILE A 155 14.02 -18.62 -7.34
C ILE A 155 14.02 -18.22 -8.81
N THR A 156 14.26 -19.20 -9.68
CA THR A 156 14.03 -19.05 -11.12
C THR A 156 12.60 -19.46 -11.46
N LEU A 157 11.89 -18.58 -12.16
CA LEU A 157 10.56 -18.85 -12.69
C LEU A 157 10.66 -19.43 -14.10
N GLY A 158 9.60 -20.09 -14.57
CA GLY A 158 9.49 -20.64 -15.93
C GLY A 158 9.67 -19.61 -17.06
N THR A 159 9.62 -18.31 -16.74
CA THR A 159 10.01 -17.22 -17.65
C THR A 159 11.53 -17.11 -17.86
N GLY A 160 12.34 -17.87 -17.13
CA GLY A 160 13.81 -17.78 -17.09
C GLY A 160 14.34 -16.66 -16.19
N LYS A 161 13.47 -15.85 -15.58
CA LYS A 161 13.89 -14.78 -14.65
C LYS A 161 14.11 -15.33 -13.25
N THR A 162 15.20 -14.89 -12.64
CA THR A 162 15.59 -15.22 -11.26
C THR A 162 15.32 -14.03 -10.34
N TYR A 163 14.77 -14.30 -9.17
CA TYR A 163 14.47 -13.28 -8.16
C TYR A 163 14.89 -13.78 -6.77
N SER A 164 15.50 -12.90 -5.98
CA SER A 164 15.66 -13.14 -4.55
C SER A 164 14.31 -13.18 -3.84
N LEU A 165 14.26 -13.81 -2.66
CA LEU A 165 13.05 -13.84 -1.83
C LEU A 165 12.56 -12.44 -1.45
N GLU A 166 13.48 -11.50 -1.21
CA GLU A 166 13.15 -10.09 -0.96
C GLU A 166 12.55 -9.41 -2.20
N CYS A 167 13.12 -9.65 -3.38
CA CYS A 167 12.57 -9.13 -4.63
C CYS A 167 11.18 -9.69 -4.90
N LEU A 168 10.94 -10.97 -4.66
CA LEU A 168 9.63 -11.59 -4.81
C LEU A 168 8.60 -10.93 -3.88
N PHE A 169 8.95 -10.75 -2.61
CA PHE A 169 8.11 -10.07 -1.64
C PHE A 169 7.81 -8.61 -2.06
N GLY A 170 8.81 -7.87 -2.55
CA GLY A 170 8.67 -6.48 -2.94
C GLY A 170 7.85 -6.27 -4.21
N LEU A 171 7.94 -7.18 -5.18
CA LEU A 171 7.38 -6.99 -6.52
C LEU A 171 6.06 -7.72 -6.74
N PHE A 172 5.84 -8.84 -6.06
CA PHE A 172 4.75 -9.75 -6.37
C PHE A 172 3.86 -10.08 -5.17
N GLU A 173 2.61 -10.33 -5.48
CA GLU A 173 1.66 -11.06 -4.64
C GLU A 173 1.47 -12.45 -5.23
N ILE A 174 1.03 -13.39 -4.42
CA ILE A 174 0.76 -14.77 -4.80
C ILE A 174 -0.60 -15.20 -4.28
N ILE A 175 -1.18 -16.18 -4.95
CA ILE A 175 -2.45 -16.79 -4.62
C ILE A 175 -2.27 -18.30 -4.65
N PHE A 176 -2.80 -18.99 -3.65
CA PHE A 176 -2.69 -20.43 -3.53
C PHE A 176 -4.02 -21.14 -3.32
N ASP A 177 -5.02 -20.45 -2.77
CA ASP A 177 -6.28 -21.06 -2.35
C ASP A 177 -7.43 -20.79 -3.33
N ASP A 178 -8.52 -21.51 -3.10
CA ASP A 178 -9.78 -21.37 -3.83
C ASP A 178 -10.60 -20.14 -3.39
N ASN A 179 -10.19 -19.40 -2.34
CA ASN A 179 -10.83 -18.15 -1.93
C ASN A 179 -10.32 -16.95 -2.73
N TYR A 180 -9.37 -17.17 -3.64
CA TYR A 180 -8.80 -16.19 -4.54
C TYR A 180 -8.27 -14.92 -3.86
N GLN A 181 -7.69 -15.05 -2.66
CA GLN A 181 -7.09 -13.92 -1.97
C GLN A 181 -5.61 -13.77 -2.31
N TRP A 182 -5.26 -12.62 -2.87
CA TRP A 182 -3.89 -12.22 -3.11
C TRP A 182 -3.21 -11.86 -1.79
N GLN A 183 -2.06 -12.46 -1.53
CA GLN A 183 -1.23 -12.19 -0.36
C GLN A 183 0.21 -11.86 -0.78
N PRO A 184 0.99 -11.15 0.05
CA PRO A 184 2.41 -10.95 -0.21
C PRO A 184 3.14 -12.28 -0.40
N PHE A 185 4.16 -12.30 -1.27
CA PHE A 185 5.07 -13.44 -1.39
C PHE A 185 6.00 -13.51 -0.16
N GLY A 186 5.45 -13.91 0.99
CA GLY A 186 6.10 -13.80 2.30
C GLY A 186 5.32 -14.49 3.39
N VAL A 187 5.83 -14.43 4.62
CA VAL A 187 5.19 -15.03 5.79
C VAL A 187 4.60 -13.96 6.69
N GLU A 188 3.45 -14.27 7.28
CA GLU A 188 2.83 -13.44 8.30
C GLU A 188 3.73 -13.44 9.54
N VAL A 189 3.98 -12.24 10.09
CA VAL A 189 4.69 -12.11 11.37
C VAL A 189 3.68 -12.40 12.46
N LYS A 190 3.83 -13.55 13.12
CA LYS A 190 3.10 -13.81 14.35
C LYS A 190 3.66 -12.89 15.42
N ASN A 191 2.84 -11.96 15.93
CA ASN A 191 3.14 -11.35 17.20
C ASN A 191 3.05 -12.47 18.25
N GLU A 192 4.18 -12.84 18.84
CA GLU A 192 4.15 -13.61 20.08
C GLU A 192 3.70 -12.64 21.17
N ASP A 193 2.49 -12.86 21.69
CA ASP A 193 1.97 -12.21 22.90
C ASP A 193 2.79 -12.59 24.14
#